data_AF-A0A7J5EHR3-F1
#
_entry.id   AF-A0A7J5EHR3-F1
#
_cell.length_a   1.000
_cell.length_b   1.000
_cell.length_c   1.000
_cell.angle_alpha   90.00
_cell.angle_beta   90.00
_cell.angle_gamma   90.00
#
_symmetry.space_group_name_H-M   'P 1'
#
loop_
_entity.id
_entity.type
_entity.pdbx_description
1 polymer ?
#
loop_
_entity_poly.entity_id
_entity_poly.type
_entity_poly.pdbx_seq_one_letter_code
_entity_poly.pdbx_strand_id
1 'polypeptide(L)'
;MSLGMWADTTADIARARIDEIAALGATDVAIVVAWSQRDVHSVRVARGAVTVADDVLAAALDHAAARGLRVTLFPILVLERTAPGQWRGTLAPRDVDAWWTSYEAFIVAHARLAAAHGTAALVIGSELG
;
A
#
# COMPACT_ATOMS: atom_id res chain seq x y z
N MET A 1 6.24 -19.38 -2.86
CA MET A 1 5.40 -19.06 -1.67
C MET A 1 5.44 -17.56 -1.45
N SER A 2 4.30 -16.91 -1.21
CA SER A 2 4.25 -15.47 -0.90
C SER A 2 3.92 -15.24 0.57
N LEU A 3 4.65 -14.32 1.19
CA LEU A 3 4.29 -13.75 2.50
C LEU A 3 3.90 -12.27 2.33
N GLY A 4 3.23 -11.70 3.31
CA GLY A 4 2.78 -10.30 3.30
C GLY A 4 3.27 -9.53 4.50
N MET A 5 3.57 -8.25 4.32
CA MET A 5 3.91 -7.33 5.39
C MET A 5 3.30 -5.94 5.14
N TRP A 6 3.06 -5.20 6.22
CA TRP A 6 2.84 -3.76 6.11
C TRP A 6 4.16 -3.05 5.87
N ALA A 7 4.15 -1.97 5.10
CA ALA A 7 5.30 -1.10 4.98
C ALA A 7 5.62 -0.47 6.34
N ASP A 8 6.88 -0.60 6.74
CA ASP A 8 7.35 -0.12 8.04
C ASP A 8 7.73 1.35 8.03
N THR A 9 7.80 1.94 9.23
CA THR A 9 8.08 3.36 9.40
C THR A 9 9.55 3.74 9.17
N THR A 10 10.46 2.77 9.21
CA THR A 10 11.89 2.98 8.96
C THR A 10 12.46 1.92 8.03
N ALA A 11 13.49 2.29 7.27
CA ALA A 11 14.15 1.38 6.35
C ALA A 11 14.78 0.17 7.07
N ASP A 12 15.37 0.37 8.25
CA ASP A 12 16.04 -0.72 8.97
C ASP A 12 15.06 -1.80 9.44
N ILE A 13 13.88 -1.42 9.92
CA ILE A 13 12.84 -2.38 10.31
C ILE A 13 12.32 -3.12 9.06
N ALA A 14 12.07 -2.39 7.97
CA ALA A 14 11.62 -3.01 6.73
C ALA A 14 12.61 -4.06 6.23
N ARG A 15 13.91 -3.73 6.24
CA ARG A 15 15.00 -4.64 5.83
C ARG A 15 15.06 -5.89 6.68
N ALA A 16 14.99 -5.76 8.01
CA ALA A 16 15.01 -6.90 8.92
C ALA A 16 13.85 -7.86 8.66
N ARG A 17 12.63 -7.35 8.47
CA ARG A 17 11.46 -8.21 8.17
C ARG A 17 11.55 -8.88 6.81
N ILE A 18 12.07 -8.18 5.80
CA ILE A 18 12.31 -8.77 4.48
C ILE A 18 13.35 -9.90 4.56
N ASP A 19 14.41 -9.72 5.37
CA ASP A 19 15.41 -10.77 5.61
C ASP A 19 14.78 -12.00 6.26
N GLU A 20 13.91 -11.81 7.25
CA GLU A 20 13.15 -12.89 7.88
C GLU A 20 12.24 -13.62 6.89
N ILE A 21 11.50 -12.87 6.05
CA ILE A 21 10.64 -13.42 4.99
C ILE A 21 11.45 -14.27 4.00
N ALA A 22 12.61 -13.77 3.56
CA ALA A 22 13.50 -14.50 2.66
C ALA A 22 14.07 -15.77 3.33
N ALA A 23 14.47 -15.69 4.60
CA ALA A 23 14.99 -16.83 5.37
C ALA A 23 13.97 -17.96 5.56
N LEU A 24 12.67 -17.64 5.54
CA LEU A 24 11.58 -18.62 5.55
C LEU A 24 11.38 -19.33 4.19
N GLY A 25 12.19 -19.00 3.18
CA GLY A 25 12.09 -19.58 1.83
C GLY A 25 10.96 -18.99 1.00
N ALA A 26 10.48 -17.78 1.33
CA ALA A 26 9.53 -17.08 0.47
C ALA A 26 10.21 -16.73 -0.87
N THR A 27 9.42 -16.76 -1.94
CA THR A 27 9.83 -16.33 -3.29
C THR A 27 9.23 -14.98 -3.66
N ASP A 28 8.25 -14.55 -2.88
CA ASP A 28 7.39 -13.42 -3.14
C ASP A 28 7.07 -12.70 -1.83
N VAL A 29 6.96 -11.37 -1.90
CA VAL A 29 6.50 -10.54 -0.80
C VAL A 29 5.45 -9.54 -1.28
N ALA A 30 4.30 -9.49 -0.59
CA ALA A 30 3.32 -8.44 -0.75
C ALA A 30 3.58 -7.34 0.28
N ILE A 31 3.87 -6.12 -0.18
CA ILE A 31 4.13 -4.96 0.69
C ILE A 31 2.90 -4.05 0.68
N VAL A 32 2.18 -4.03 1.80
CA VAL A 32 0.95 -3.25 1.97
C VAL A 32 1.29 -1.82 2.38
N VAL A 33 0.84 -0.85 1.60
CA VAL A 33 1.03 0.60 1.85
C VAL A 33 -0.32 1.29 1.96
N ALA A 34 -0.42 2.34 2.78
CA ALA A 34 -1.70 2.98 3.06
C ALA A 34 -1.69 4.48 2.83
N TRP A 35 -2.71 4.96 2.13
CA TRP A 35 -3.19 6.34 2.21
C TRP A 35 -4.55 6.34 2.93
N SER A 36 -4.99 7.51 3.39
CA SER A 36 -6.21 7.64 4.16
C SER A 36 -7.25 8.53 3.48
N GLN A 37 -8.50 8.31 3.86
CA GLN A 37 -9.55 9.32 3.74
C GLN A 37 -10.26 9.47 5.09
N ARG A 38 -10.90 10.62 5.29
CA ARG A 38 -11.48 10.98 6.58
C ARG A 38 -12.51 9.98 7.10
N ASP A 39 -13.50 9.62 6.27
CA ASP A 39 -14.62 8.74 6.59
C ASP A 39 -15.19 8.15 5.29
N VAL A 40 -16.22 7.29 5.37
CA VAL A 40 -16.82 6.64 4.19
C VAL A 40 -17.42 7.61 3.16
N HIS A 41 -17.70 8.87 3.53
CA HIS A 41 -18.31 9.88 2.67
C HIS A 41 -17.30 10.86 2.06
N SER A 42 -16.03 10.76 2.44
CA SER A 42 -14.95 11.58 1.89
C SER A 42 -14.76 11.31 0.40
N VAL A 43 -14.43 12.37 -0.35
CA VAL A 43 -14.10 12.32 -1.78
C VAL A 43 -12.58 12.38 -2.04
N ARG A 44 -11.78 12.55 -0.98
CA ARG A 44 -10.33 12.72 -1.08
C ARG A 44 -9.61 11.57 -0.38
N VAL A 45 -8.77 10.88 -1.14
CA VAL A 45 -7.74 9.96 -0.68
C VAL A 45 -6.41 10.70 -0.68
N ALA A 46 -5.71 10.73 0.45
CA ALA A 46 -4.49 11.50 0.62
C ALA A 46 -3.49 10.82 1.55
N ARG A 47 -2.24 11.29 1.49
CA ARG A 47 -1.22 10.92 2.48
C ARG A 47 -1.70 11.35 3.88
N GLY A 48 -1.51 10.47 4.85
CA GLY A 48 -1.90 10.69 6.25
C GLY A 48 -0.91 10.05 7.23
N ALA A 49 -1.32 9.92 8.48
CA ALA A 49 -0.47 9.37 9.55
C ALA A 49 0.01 7.93 9.29
N VAL A 50 -0.73 7.17 8.47
CA VAL A 50 -0.40 5.78 8.10
C VAL A 50 0.52 5.67 6.88
N THR A 51 0.80 6.79 6.21
CA THR A 51 1.56 6.78 4.96
C THR A 51 3.05 6.75 5.24
N VAL A 52 3.71 5.67 4.81
CA VAL A 52 5.16 5.53 4.85
C VAL A 52 5.85 6.59 3.97
N ALA A 53 7.04 7.02 4.36
CA ALA A 53 7.87 7.90 3.55
C ALA A 53 8.35 7.18 2.27
N ASP A 54 8.47 7.93 1.16
CA ASP A 54 8.75 7.33 -0.15
C ASP A 54 10.16 6.73 -0.22
N ASP A 55 11.14 7.32 0.48
CA ASP A 55 12.52 6.83 0.59
C ASP A 55 12.61 5.53 1.39
N VAL A 56 11.82 5.40 2.47
CA VAL A 56 11.70 4.18 3.25
C VAL A 56 11.08 3.06 2.42
N LEU A 57 10.01 3.36 1.67
CA LEU A 57 9.38 2.39 0.78
C LEU A 57 10.31 1.97 -0.35
N ALA A 58 10.99 2.92 -1.02
CA ALA A 58 12.00 2.64 -2.03
C ALA A 58 13.10 1.70 -1.49
N ALA A 59 13.64 2.00 -0.30
CA ALA A 59 14.65 1.16 0.33
C ALA A 59 14.13 -0.27 0.62
N ALA A 60 12.86 -0.43 0.97
CA ALA A 60 12.25 -1.75 1.16
C ALA A 60 12.10 -2.51 -0.15
N LEU A 61 11.65 -1.85 -1.23
CA LEU A 61 11.51 -2.45 -2.56
C LEU A 61 12.86 -2.94 -3.09
N ASP A 62 13.89 -2.07 -3.04
CA ASP A 62 15.25 -2.40 -3.50
C ASP A 62 15.85 -3.55 -2.70
N HIS A 63 15.62 -3.56 -1.37
CA HIS A 63 16.12 -4.62 -0.51
C HIS A 63 15.45 -5.95 -0.80
N ALA A 64 14.12 -5.99 -0.98
CA ALA A 64 13.41 -7.20 -1.36
C ALA A 64 13.92 -7.76 -2.70
N ALA A 65 14.11 -6.90 -3.69
CA ALA A 65 14.70 -7.29 -4.98
C ALA A 65 16.11 -7.88 -4.82
N ALA A 66 16.95 -7.29 -3.96
CA ALA A 66 18.29 -7.79 -3.67
C ALA A 66 18.31 -9.17 -2.98
N ARG A 67 17.19 -9.61 -2.38
CA ARG A 67 17.00 -10.98 -1.83
C ARG A 67 16.40 -11.94 -2.84
N GLY A 68 16.17 -11.51 -4.08
CA GLY A 68 15.53 -12.31 -5.11
C GLY A 68 14.03 -12.48 -4.89
N LEU A 69 13.40 -11.68 -4.02
CA LEU A 69 11.95 -11.72 -3.82
C LEU A 69 11.24 -10.96 -4.93
N ARG A 70 10.19 -11.55 -5.49
CA ARG A 70 9.26 -10.83 -6.37
C ARG A 70 8.31 -10.00 -5.51
N VAL A 71 8.26 -8.69 -5.75
CA VAL A 71 7.44 -7.80 -4.94
C VAL A 71 6.07 -7.57 -5.59
N THR A 72 5.01 -7.75 -4.81
CA THR A 72 3.68 -7.18 -5.11
C THR A 72 3.50 -5.92 -4.27
N LEU A 73 3.42 -4.76 -4.90
CA LEU A 73 3.06 -3.52 -4.20
C LEU A 73 1.55 -3.50 -4.02
N PHE A 74 1.10 -3.35 -2.76
CA PHE A 74 -0.31 -3.46 -2.40
C PHE A 74 -0.81 -2.18 -1.71
N PRO A 75 -1.10 -1.11 -2.46
CA PRO A 75 -1.76 0.08 -1.93
C PRO A 75 -3.19 -0.21 -1.47
N ILE A 76 -3.51 0.25 -0.26
CA ILE A 76 -4.87 0.21 0.30
C ILE A 76 -5.30 1.59 0.80
N LEU A 77 -6.61 1.77 0.88
CA LEU A 77 -7.25 2.91 1.53
C LEU A 77 -7.66 2.55 2.96
N VAL A 78 -7.33 3.40 3.92
CA VAL A 78 -7.84 3.30 5.30
C VAL A 78 -8.73 4.50 5.65
N LEU A 79 -9.60 4.32 6.64
CA LEU A 79 -10.48 5.37 7.14
C LEU A 79 -9.96 5.92 8.46
N GLU A 80 -9.88 7.25 8.56
CA GLU A 80 -9.45 7.92 9.81
C GLU A 80 -10.55 7.91 10.88
N ARG A 81 -11.81 7.86 10.45
CA ARG A 81 -12.99 7.83 11.30
C ARG A 81 -13.98 6.80 10.77
N THR A 82 -14.47 5.97 11.69
CA THR A 82 -15.46 4.93 11.40
C THR A 82 -16.58 4.96 12.43
N ALA A 83 -17.77 4.56 11.99
CA ALA A 83 -18.89 4.17 12.84
C ALA A 83 -19.11 2.64 12.76
N PRO A 84 -19.96 2.03 13.61
CA PRO A 84 -20.31 0.62 13.49
C PRO A 84 -20.74 0.25 12.05
N GLY A 85 -20.13 -0.79 11.48
CA GLY A 85 -20.39 -1.23 10.10
C GLY A 85 -19.66 -0.41 9.01
N GLN A 86 -18.91 0.63 9.37
CA GLN A 86 -18.13 1.41 8.42
C GLN A 86 -16.70 0.89 8.29
N TRP A 87 -16.30 0.62 7.06
CA TRP A 87 -14.97 0.17 6.65
C TRP A 87 -14.79 0.49 5.17
N ARG A 88 -13.61 0.22 4.59
CA ARG A 88 -13.35 0.53 3.17
C ARG A 88 -14.22 -0.25 2.17
N GLY A 89 -14.90 -1.30 2.62
CA GLY A 89 -15.93 -2.01 1.83
C GLY A 89 -17.31 -1.36 1.85
N THR A 90 -17.51 -0.28 2.63
CA THR A 90 -18.79 0.44 2.72
C THR A 90 -18.63 1.92 2.38
N LEU A 91 -17.72 2.24 1.45
CA LEU A 91 -17.55 3.60 0.95
C LEU A 91 -18.84 4.09 0.29
N ALA A 92 -19.20 5.33 0.59
CA ALA A 92 -20.31 6.04 0.00
C ALA A 92 -19.91 7.51 -0.20
N PRO A 93 -18.94 7.82 -1.09
CA PRO A 93 -18.45 9.17 -1.30
C PRO A 93 -19.59 10.11 -1.70
N ARG A 94 -19.55 11.37 -1.23
CA ARG A 94 -20.57 12.37 -1.60
C ARG A 94 -20.59 12.71 -3.09
N ASP A 95 -19.47 12.49 -3.76
CA ASP A 95 -19.27 12.65 -5.18
C ASP A 95 -18.35 11.51 -5.64
N VAL A 96 -18.90 10.58 -6.42
CA VAL A 96 -18.19 9.36 -6.83
C VAL A 96 -17.13 9.65 -7.90
N ASP A 97 -17.37 10.64 -8.77
CA ASP A 97 -16.45 11.00 -9.86
C ASP A 97 -15.23 11.74 -9.29
N ALA A 98 -15.47 12.65 -8.34
CA ALA A 98 -14.39 13.30 -7.60
C ALA A 98 -13.58 12.29 -6.77
N TRP A 99 -14.25 11.29 -6.18
CA TRP A 99 -13.57 10.22 -5.45
C TRP A 99 -12.70 9.37 -6.36
N TRP A 100 -13.20 8.93 -7.52
CA TRP A 100 -12.41 8.16 -8.48
C TRP A 100 -11.22 8.95 -9.01
N THR A 101 -11.37 10.25 -9.27
CA THR A 101 -10.26 11.12 -9.63
C THR A 101 -9.17 11.12 -8.54
N SER A 102 -9.57 11.20 -7.28
CA SER A 102 -8.62 11.15 -6.16
C SER A 102 -8.00 9.77 -5.95
N TYR A 103 -8.78 8.70 -6.16
CA TYR A 103 -8.32 7.32 -6.02
C TYR A 103 -7.34 6.95 -7.14
N GLU A 104 -7.60 7.40 -8.37
CA GLU A 104 -6.69 7.23 -9.50
C GLU A 104 -5.34 7.88 -9.22
N ALA A 105 -5.32 9.11 -8.70
CA ALA A 105 -4.08 9.79 -8.33
C ALA A 105 -3.28 8.99 -7.28
N PHE A 106 -3.97 8.39 -6.30
CA PHE A 106 -3.37 7.50 -5.31
C PHE A 106 -2.74 6.27 -5.97
N ILE A 107 -3.47 5.56 -6.83
CA ILE A 107 -2.94 4.37 -7.53
C ILE A 107 -1.80 4.73 -8.49
N VAL A 108 -1.91 5.82 -9.25
CA VAL A 108 -0.87 6.27 -10.19
C VAL A 108 0.43 6.63 -9.47
N ALA A 109 0.37 7.24 -8.28
CA ALA A 109 1.57 7.50 -7.49
C ALA A 109 2.32 6.21 -7.15
N HIS A 110 1.59 5.16 -6.75
CA HIS A 110 2.18 3.86 -6.44
C HIS A 110 2.58 3.08 -7.69
N ALA A 111 1.86 3.23 -8.81
CA ALA A 111 2.23 2.63 -10.09
C ALA A 111 3.56 3.16 -10.61
N ARG A 112 3.83 4.46 -10.44
CA ARG A 112 5.12 5.06 -10.80
C ARG A 112 6.26 4.49 -9.95
N LEU A 113 6.04 4.35 -8.64
CA LEU A 113 7.02 3.74 -7.74
C LEU A 113 7.26 2.27 -8.07
N ALA A 114 6.19 1.50 -8.27
CA ALA A 114 6.21 0.11 -8.70
C ALA A 114 7.04 -0.08 -9.98
N ALA A 115 6.81 0.76 -10.99
CA ALA A 115 7.56 0.74 -12.24
C ALA A 115 9.04 1.12 -12.04
N ALA A 116 9.33 2.15 -11.25
CA ALA A 116 10.69 2.62 -11.00
C ALA A 116 11.57 1.57 -10.28
N HIS A 117 10.96 0.75 -9.41
CA HIS A 117 11.65 -0.27 -8.62
C HIS A 117 11.44 -1.71 -9.12
N GLY A 118 10.81 -1.89 -10.30
CA GLY A 118 10.67 -3.20 -10.93
C GLY A 118 9.82 -4.20 -10.14
N THR A 119 8.76 -3.75 -9.46
CA THR A 119 7.85 -4.68 -8.76
C THR A 119 7.16 -5.60 -9.75
N ALA A 120 6.90 -6.86 -9.35
CA ALA A 120 6.30 -7.87 -10.20
C ALA A 120 4.79 -7.66 -10.43
N ALA A 121 4.10 -7.02 -9.48
CA ALA A 121 2.68 -6.72 -9.58
C ALA A 121 2.30 -5.48 -8.76
N LEU A 122 1.21 -4.83 -9.17
CA LEU A 122 0.53 -3.76 -8.44
C LEU A 122 -0.92 -4.18 -8.20
N VAL A 123 -1.36 -4.10 -6.95
CA VAL A 123 -2.78 -4.24 -6.64
C VAL A 123 -3.46 -2.88 -6.75
N ILE A 124 -4.58 -2.80 -7.48
CA ILE A 124 -5.28 -1.53 -7.74
C ILE A 124 -6.56 -1.34 -6.89
N GLY A 125 -6.87 -2.28 -5.99
CA GLY A 125 -8.06 -2.23 -5.15
C GLY A 125 -8.08 -3.34 -4.10
N SER A 126 -8.66 -3.05 -2.93
CA SER A 126 -8.82 -4.01 -1.84
C SER A 126 -10.16 -3.78 -1.17
N GLU A 127 -11.12 -4.66 -1.45
CA GLU A 127 -12.47 -4.62 -0.86
C GLU A 127 -13.12 -3.24 -1.02
N LEU A 128 -13.07 -2.70 -2.24
CA LEU A 128 -13.83 -1.50 -2.61
C LEU A 128 -15.24 -1.99 -3.00
N GLY A 129 -16.26 -1.50 -2.28
CA GLY A 129 -17.65 -1.94 -2.43
C GLY A 129 -18.28 -1.63 -3.79
#